data_AF-I4EFP9-F1
#
_entry.id   AF-I4EFP9-F1
#
_cell.length_a   1.000
_cell.length_b   1.000
_cell.length_c   1.000
_cell.angle_alpha   90.00
_cell.angle_beta   90.00
_cell.angle_gamma   90.00
#
_symmetry.space_group_name_H-M   'P 1'
#
loop_
_entity.id
_entity.type
_entity.pdbx_description
1 polymer ?
#
loop_
_entity_poly.entity_id
_entity_poly.type
_entity_poly.pdbx_seq_one_letter_code
_entity_poly.pdbx_strand_id
1 'polypeptide(L)'
;MDEVWASIEQLTGQTLYTRPDREAFQVVSVNRSKAQAIQILTNYDGSGGGEPRIISRGEIERTFNIRQKVDNLTPTILQISGASVKNPEYIAAIFAAINGRG
;
A
#
# COMPACT_ATOMS: atom_id res chain seq x y z
N MET A 1 10.91 -11.43 0.62
CA MET A 1 10.72 -9.99 0.36
C MET A 1 10.79 -9.65 -1.13
N ASP A 2 11.67 -10.23 -1.93
CA ASP A 2 11.69 -9.98 -3.38
C ASP A 2 10.41 -10.42 -4.11
N GLU A 3 9.78 -11.51 -3.68
CA GLU A 3 8.48 -11.98 -4.19
C GLU A 3 7.33 -10.98 -3.92
N VAL A 4 7.39 -10.28 -2.78
CA VAL A 4 6.41 -9.23 -2.44
C VAL A 4 6.55 -8.07 -3.42
N TRP A 5 7.79 -7.63 -3.71
CA TRP A 5 8.03 -6.56 -4.68
C TRP A 5 7.61 -6.92 -6.10
N ALA A 6 7.84 -8.17 -6.51
CA ALA A 6 7.35 -8.67 -7.80
C ALA A 6 5.82 -8.67 -7.87
N SER A 7 5.15 -9.04 -6.79
CA SER A 7 3.69 -9.02 -6.72
C SER A 7 3.13 -7.60 -6.72
N ILE A 8 3.82 -6.65 -6.08
CA ILE A 8 3.44 -5.22 -6.12
C ILE A 8 3.59 -4.66 -7.53
N GLU A 9 4.65 -5.02 -8.26
CA GLU A 9 4.82 -4.58 -9.66
C GLU A 9 3.68 -5.00 -10.57
N GLN A 10 3.12 -6.19 -10.36
CA GLN A 10 1.95 -6.66 -11.09
C GLN A 10 0.68 -5.84 -10.82
N LEU A 11 0.64 -5.04 -9.74
CA LEU A 11 -0.45 -4.12 -9.44
C LEU A 11 -0.33 -2.78 -10.16
N THR A 12 0.79 -2.53 -10.85
CA THR A 12 0.99 -1.27 -11.59
C THR A 12 -0.12 -1.07 -12.63
N GLY A 13 -0.72 0.12 -12.64
CA GLY A 13 -1.88 0.46 -13.47
C GLY A 13 -3.23 0.01 -12.89
N GLN A 14 -3.27 -0.76 -11.81
CA GLN A 14 -4.52 -1.20 -11.20
C GLN A 14 -5.02 -0.20 -10.16
N THR A 15 -6.32 0.07 -10.19
CA THR A 15 -7.02 0.82 -9.15
C THR A 15 -7.35 -0.09 -7.98
N LEU A 16 -6.91 0.32 -6.81
CA LEU A 16 -7.11 -0.34 -5.52
C LEU A 16 -7.94 0.57 -4.62
N TYR A 17 -8.49 0.01 -3.54
CA TYR A 17 -9.36 0.72 -2.61
C TYR A 17 -8.91 0.47 -1.18
N THR A 18 -8.78 1.54 -0.38
CA THR A 18 -8.57 1.39 1.07
C THR A 18 -9.85 0.90 1.76
N ARG A 19 -9.73 0.36 2.97
CA ARG A 19 -10.87 0.10 3.87
C ARG A 19 -10.60 0.85 5.17
N PRO A 20 -11.62 1.41 5.86
CA PRO A 20 -13.06 1.35 5.58
C PRO A 20 -13.59 2.40 4.59
N ASP A 21 -12.84 3.47 4.32
CA ASP A 21 -13.34 4.66 3.61
C ASP A 21 -13.42 4.52 2.08
N ARG A 22 -12.98 3.37 1.52
CA ARG A 22 -13.01 3.07 0.08
C ARG A 22 -12.35 4.16 -0.78
N GLU A 23 -11.32 4.83 -0.26
CA GLU A 23 -10.55 5.77 -1.09
C GLU A 23 -9.87 4.98 -2.20
N ALA A 24 -10.14 5.38 -3.45
CA ALA A 24 -9.49 4.81 -4.62
C ALA A 24 -8.07 5.36 -4.74
N PHE A 25 -7.15 4.48 -5.11
CA PHE A 25 -5.78 4.85 -5.45
C PHE A 25 -5.24 3.94 -6.55
N GLN A 26 -4.25 4.39 -7.30
CA GLN A 26 -3.63 3.59 -8.36
C GLN A 26 -2.13 3.45 -8.10
N VAL A 27 -1.59 2.24 -8.26
CA VAL A 27 -0.14 2.04 -8.28
C VAL A 27 0.39 2.48 -9.65
N VAL A 28 1.26 3.49 -9.68
CA VAL A 28 1.76 4.09 -10.94
C VAL A 28 3.11 3.52 -11.33
N SER A 29 4.00 3.35 -10.36
CA SER A 29 5.32 2.81 -10.61
C SER A 29 5.89 2.14 -9.37
N VAL A 30 6.80 1.19 -9.59
CA VAL A 30 7.58 0.55 -8.54
C VAL A 30 9.04 0.67 -8.93
N ASN A 31 9.85 1.27 -8.07
CA ASN A 31 11.28 1.45 -8.32
C ASN A 31 12.08 0.52 -7.42
N ARG A 32 12.62 -0.57 -7.96
CA ARG A 32 13.45 -1.53 -7.22
C ARG A 32 14.87 -1.04 -6.90
N SER A 33 15.39 -0.05 -7.62
CA SER A 33 16.83 0.25 -7.65
C SER A 33 17.29 1.38 -6.74
N LYS A 34 16.53 2.48 -6.60
CA LYS A 34 17.06 3.70 -5.91
C LYS A 34 16.68 3.85 -4.44
N ALA A 35 15.60 3.20 -3.98
CA ALA A 35 15.21 3.16 -2.57
C ALA A 35 14.16 2.07 -2.25
N GLN A 36 13.79 1.23 -3.24
CA GLN A 36 12.62 0.35 -3.17
C GLN A 36 11.37 1.12 -2.73
N ALA A 37 10.74 1.81 -3.68
CA ALA A 37 9.58 2.64 -3.40
C ALA A 37 8.45 2.39 -4.40
N ILE A 38 7.23 2.60 -3.94
CA ILE A 38 6.01 2.52 -4.75
C ILE A 38 5.48 3.93 -4.91
N GLN A 39 5.21 4.34 -6.14
CA GLN A 39 4.47 5.55 -6.40
C GLN A 39 2.99 5.19 -6.58
N ILE A 40 2.12 5.88 -5.84
CA ILE A 40 0.66 5.78 -5.98
C ILE A 40 0.05 7.14 -6.30
N LEU A 41 -1.15 7.16 -6.88
CA LEU A 41 -2.01 8.34 -6.95
C LEU A 41 -3.11 8.22 -5.90
N THR A 42 -3.16 9.15 -4.94
CA THR A 42 -4.25 9.26 -3.96
C THR A 42 -5.34 10.21 -4.48
N ASN A 43 -6.53 10.18 -3.87
CA ASN A 43 -7.70 10.92 -4.36
C ASN A 43 -7.98 10.61 -5.85
N TYR A 44 -7.78 9.34 -6.23
CA TYR A 44 -7.87 8.92 -7.62
C TYR A 44 -9.33 8.93 -8.08
N ASP A 45 -9.64 9.71 -9.12
CA ASP A 45 -10.99 9.92 -9.64
C ASP A 45 -11.36 9.00 -10.81
N GLY A 46 -10.46 8.09 -11.21
CA GLY A 46 -10.66 7.19 -12.34
C GLY A 46 -10.22 7.75 -13.70
N SER A 47 -9.89 9.05 -13.79
CA SER A 47 -9.54 9.72 -15.05
C SER A 47 -8.03 9.89 -15.26
N GLY A 48 -7.21 9.29 -14.39
CA GLY A 48 -5.77 9.57 -14.30
C GLY A 48 -5.43 10.79 -13.44
N GLY A 49 -6.43 11.42 -12.81
CA GLY A 49 -6.25 12.45 -11.80
C GLY A 49 -5.89 11.85 -10.44
N GLY A 50 -5.13 12.60 -9.64
CA GLY A 50 -4.78 12.23 -8.27
C GLY A 50 -3.47 12.89 -7.82
N GLU A 51 -3.25 12.89 -6.51
CA GLU A 51 -2.02 13.42 -5.92
C GLU A 51 -0.95 12.33 -5.84
N PRO A 52 0.24 12.51 -6.45
CA PRO A 52 1.29 11.52 -6.39
C PRO A 52 1.86 11.41 -4.98
N ARG A 53 1.94 10.17 -4.48
CA ARG A 53 2.54 9.83 -3.19
C ARG A 53 3.57 8.72 -3.37
N ILE A 54 4.69 8.83 -2.66
CA ILE A 54 5.72 7.80 -2.60
C ILE A 54 5.56 7.04 -1.29
N ILE A 55 5.47 5.70 -1.38
CA ILE A 55 5.55 4.77 -0.25
C ILE A 55 6.95 4.17 -0.28
N SER A 56 7.73 4.41 0.77
CA SER A 56 9.09 3.89 0.90
C SER A 56 9.11 2.44 1.39
N ARG A 57 10.24 1.74 1.14
CA ARG A 57 10.51 0.40 1.69
C ARG A 57 10.30 0.32 3.19
N GLY A 58 10.78 1.32 3.94
CA GLY A 58 10.67 1.34 5.39
C GLY A 58 9.22 1.37 5.88
N GLU A 59 8.32 2.02 5.14
CA GLU A 59 6.89 2.04 5.46
C GLU A 59 6.23 0.68 5.20
N ILE A 60 6.60 0.02 4.10
CA ILE A 60 6.13 -1.33 3.76
C ILE A 60 6.61 -2.34 4.81
N GLU A 61 7.90 -2.33 5.13
CA GLU A 61 8.50 -3.22 6.13
C GLU A 61 7.92 -2.99 7.52
N ARG A 62 7.71 -1.73 7.92
CA ARG A 62 7.09 -1.40 9.20
C ARG A 62 5.66 -1.94 9.28
N THR A 63 4.86 -1.72 8.23
CA THR A 63 3.46 -2.19 8.19
C THR A 63 3.38 -3.72 8.15
N PHE A 64 4.28 -4.37 7.42
CA PHE A 64 4.37 -5.82 7.35
C PHE A 64 4.78 -6.43 8.71
N ASN A 65 5.79 -5.87 9.37
CA ASN A 65 6.21 -6.30 10.71
C ASN A 65 5.13 -6.10 11.77
N ILE A 66 4.36 -5.01 11.68
CA ILE A 66 3.21 -4.78 12.57
C ILE A 66 2.13 -5.85 12.30
N ARG A 67 1.84 -6.17 11.03
CA ARG A 67 0.90 -7.25 10.64
C ARG A 67 1.32 -8.64 11.10
N GLN A 68 2.59 -9.01 10.95
CA GLN A 68 3.06 -10.34 11.38
C GLN A 68 3.05 -10.51 12.91
N LYS A 69 3.19 -9.43 13.68
CA LYS A 69 3.16 -9.49 15.15
C LYS A 69 1.75 -9.49 15.73
N VAL A 70 0.74 -9.20 14.92
CA VAL A 70 -0.63 -9.05 15.36
C VAL A 70 -1.52 -9.76 14.35
N ASP A 71 -1.82 -11.03 14.60
CA ASP A 71 -2.63 -11.92 13.74
C ASP A 71 -4.01 -11.38 13.37
N ASN A 72 -4.49 -10.30 14.02
CA ASN A 72 -5.78 -9.67 13.78
C ASN A 72 -5.71 -8.14 13.91
N LEU A 73 -5.02 -7.45 12.98
CA LEU A 73 -5.13 -6.00 12.90
C LEU A 73 -6.42 -5.58 12.20
N THR A 74 -7.40 -5.18 13.01
CA THR A 74 -8.36 -4.16 12.59
C THR A 74 -7.62 -2.85 12.26
N PRO A 75 -8.10 -2.05 11.29
CA PRO A 75 -7.49 -0.77 10.85
C PRO A 75 -7.06 0.16 11.99
N THR A 76 -7.77 0.10 13.12
CA THR A 76 -7.55 0.87 14.34
C THR A 76 -6.14 0.74 14.94
N ILE A 77 -5.50 -0.43 14.91
CA ILE A 77 -4.19 -0.62 15.55
C ILE A 77 -3.06 -0.02 14.70
N LEU A 78 -3.26 0.10 13.39
CA LEU A 78 -2.32 0.76 12.49
C LEU A 78 -2.24 2.28 12.74
N GLN A 79 -3.29 2.89 13.30
CA GLN A 79 -3.30 4.31 13.70
C GLN A 79 -2.45 4.59 14.96
N ILE A 80 -2.24 3.62 15.84
CA ILE A 80 -1.63 3.82 17.17
C ILE A 80 -0.09 3.94 17.11
N SER A 81 0.55 3.42 16.05
CA SER A 81 2.02 3.42 15.92
C SER A 81 2.63 4.67 15.26
N GLY A 82 1.93 5.80 15.25
CA GLY A 82 2.47 7.08 14.72
C GLY A 82 2.68 7.09 13.20
N ALA A 83 2.18 6.10 12.48
CA ALA A 83 2.03 6.18 11.03
C ALA A 83 0.85 7.12 10.76
N SER A 84 1.11 8.26 10.12
CA SER A 84 0.08 9.16 9.62
C SER A 84 -1.07 8.34 9.04
N VAL A 85 -2.31 8.60 9.50
CA VAL A 85 -3.51 7.73 9.37
C VAL A 85 -3.71 7.11 7.99
N LYS A 86 -3.24 7.77 6.92
CA LYS A 86 -3.35 7.29 5.54
C LYS A 86 -2.31 6.24 5.11
N ASN A 87 -1.15 6.15 5.75
CA ASN A 87 -0.05 5.28 5.30
C ASN A 87 -0.31 3.77 5.39
N PRO A 88 -0.84 3.26 6.52
CA PRO A 88 -0.98 1.82 6.68
C PRO A 88 -2.07 1.22 5.80
N GLU A 89 -3.10 2.00 5.46
CA GLU A 89 -4.28 1.52 4.75
C GLU A 89 -3.99 1.25 3.27
N TYR A 90 -3.21 2.12 2.60
CA TYR A 90 -2.76 1.86 1.22
C TYR A 90 -1.90 0.61 1.14
N ILE A 91 -0.96 0.46 2.08
CA ILE A 91 -0.08 -0.72 2.14
C ILE A 91 -0.90 -1.98 2.46
N ALA A 92 -1.85 -1.89 3.40
CA ALA A 92 -2.76 -2.99 3.74
C ALA A 92 -3.63 -3.43 2.55
N ALA A 93 -4.12 -2.48 1.75
CA ALA A 93 -4.89 -2.74 0.53
C ALA A 93 -4.02 -3.38 -0.57
N ILE A 94 -2.79 -2.91 -0.76
CA ILE A 94 -1.80 -3.53 -1.66
C ILE A 94 -1.57 -5.00 -1.26
N PHE A 95 -1.29 -5.26 0.01
CA PHE A 95 -1.09 -6.62 0.50
C PHE A 95 -2.35 -7.50 0.38
N ALA A 96 -3.53 -6.95 0.65
CA ALA A 96 -4.79 -7.67 0.46
C ALA A 96 -5.02 -8.03 -1.02
N ALA A 97 -4.67 -7.16 -1.95
CA ALA A 97 -4.75 -7.42 -3.39
C ALA A 97 -3.77 -8.50 -3.85
N ILE A 98 -2.59 -8.60 -3.23
CA ILE A 98 -1.62 -9.67 -3.49
C ILE A 98 -2.12 -11.01 -2.93
N ASN A 99 -2.54 -11.03 -1.66
CA ASN A 99 -2.97 -12.26 -0.99
C ASN A 99 -4.31 -12.80 -1.51
N GLY A 100 -5.22 -11.94 -1.99
CA GLY A 100 -6.49 -12.34 -2.60
C GLY A 100 -6.37 -12.91 -4.02
N ARG A 101 -5.16 -12.96 -4.59
CA ARG A 101 -4.87 -13.62 -5.87
C ARG A 101 -4.34 -15.06 -5.71
N GLY A 102 -4.11 -15.52 -4.48
CA GLY A 102 -3.65 -16.88 -4.15
C GLY A 102 -4.79 -17.83 -3.80
#